data_AF-A0A2M7TGA0-F1
#
_entry.id   AF-A0A2M7TGA0-F1
#
_cell.length_a   1.000
_cell.length_b   1.000
_cell.length_c   1.000
_cell.angle_alpha   90.00
_cell.angle_beta   90.00
_cell.angle_gamma   90.00
#
_symmetry.space_group_name_H-M   'P 1'
#
loop_
_entity.id
_entity.type
_entity.pdbx_description
1 polymer ?
#
loop_
_entity_poly.entity_id
_entity_poly.type
_entity_poly.pdbx_seq_one_letter_code
_entity_poly.pdbx_strand_id
1 'polypeptide(L)'
;MQKTMQKLKINSLFIVSLVLVFAFSFFIASVSAYAAGKDDNIEKGNQAQSRDVEEHRSAVSNFVQSLLSVADREGGIGEQVRVIAREQNQSASTTVHAMGKIQSRSKIKTFFFGSDYKNLGALRSEIVQTKNRLNQLDKLVENAQTAVDKAELQNQVQTLKQEQQKIDTFLKANENKFSLFGWFTKLFSK
;
A
#
# COMPACT_ATOMS: atom_id res chain seq x y z
N MET A 1 -27.13 45.36 -53.80
CA MET A 1 -25.84 45.64 -53.14
C MET A 1 -25.72 44.73 -51.93
N GLN A 2 -24.91 43.67 -52.05
CA GLN A 2 -24.56 42.78 -50.94
C GLN A 2 -23.63 43.52 -49.97
N LYS A 3 -23.97 43.53 -48.68
CA LYS A 3 -23.01 43.80 -47.61
C LYS A 3 -22.98 42.59 -46.69
N THR A 4 -22.12 41.65 -47.05
CA THR A 4 -21.75 40.50 -46.22
C THR A 4 -21.10 41.00 -44.93
N MET A 5 -21.83 40.95 -43.82
CA MET A 5 -21.24 41.15 -42.50
C MET A 5 -20.60 39.86 -42.00
N GLN A 6 -19.43 40.05 -41.41
CA GLN A 6 -18.46 39.06 -41.01
C GLN A 6 -18.88 38.25 -39.79
N LYS A 7 -18.29 37.05 -39.71
CA LYS A 7 -18.33 36.07 -38.63
C LYS A 7 -18.03 36.70 -37.27
N LEU A 8 -18.85 36.36 -36.27
CA LEU A 8 -18.38 36.19 -34.89
C LEU A 8 -18.73 34.77 -34.45
N LYS A 9 -17.76 33.86 -34.52
CA LYS A 9 -17.85 32.58 -33.80
C LYS A 9 -17.65 32.90 -32.32
N ILE A 10 -18.75 32.95 -31.58
CA ILE A 10 -18.69 32.99 -30.11
C ILE A 10 -18.38 31.55 -29.69
N ASN A 11 -17.11 31.27 -29.43
CA ASN A 11 -16.72 30.05 -28.74
C ASN A 11 -17.36 30.13 -27.35
N SER A 12 -18.37 29.29 -27.09
CA SER A 12 -18.91 29.10 -25.76
C SER A 12 -17.83 28.48 -24.89
N LEU A 13 -17.11 29.34 -24.16
CA LEU A 13 -16.43 29.02 -22.92
C LEU A 13 -17.45 28.33 -22.01
N PHE A 14 -17.41 27.00 -21.96
CA PHE A 14 -17.77 26.29 -20.74
C PHE A 14 -16.51 26.17 -19.91
N ILE A 15 -16.45 27.05 -18.92
CA ILE A 15 -15.62 26.93 -17.73
C ILE A 15 -16.00 25.61 -17.07
N VAL A 16 -15.37 24.51 -17.45
CA VAL A 16 -15.37 23.30 -16.63
C VAL A 16 -14.30 23.53 -15.58
N SER A 17 -14.82 23.79 -14.39
CA SER A 17 -14.09 24.11 -13.19
C SER A 17 -12.97 23.11 -12.91
N LEU A 18 -11.81 23.70 -12.72
CA LEU A 18 -10.60 23.20 -12.10
C LEU A 18 -10.92 22.40 -10.81
N VAL A 19 -10.88 21.08 -10.90
CA VAL A 19 -10.57 20.21 -9.75
C VAL A 19 -9.30 19.43 -10.09
N LEU A 20 -8.20 20.18 -10.19
CA LEU A 20 -6.85 19.65 -10.07
C LEU A 20 -6.62 19.40 -8.57
N VAL A 21 -7.07 18.23 -8.08
CA VAL A 21 -6.62 17.77 -6.77
C VAL A 21 -5.17 17.35 -6.93
N PHE A 22 -4.32 18.12 -6.29
CA PHE A 22 -2.91 17.89 -6.08
C PHE A 22 -2.63 16.43 -5.68
N ALA A 23 -1.99 15.69 -6.58
CA ALA A 23 -1.16 14.54 -6.25
C ALA A 23 0.27 14.79 -6.78
N PHE A 24 0.84 15.93 -6.36
CA PHE A 24 2.30 16.00 -6.11
C PHE A 24 2.50 15.18 -4.82
N SER A 25 3.43 14.25 -4.66
CA SER A 25 4.79 14.17 -5.18
C SER A 25 5.39 12.79 -4.82
N PHE A 26 6.57 12.51 -5.39
CA PHE A 26 7.54 11.45 -5.10
C PHE A 26 7.50 10.17 -5.94
N PHE A 27 7.82 10.34 -7.23
CA PHE A 27 8.64 9.37 -7.95
C PHE A 27 10.12 9.62 -7.57
N ILE A 28 10.69 8.84 -6.65
CA ILE A 28 12.15 8.82 -6.46
C ILE A 28 12.73 7.73 -7.36
N ALA A 29 13.31 8.16 -8.48
CA ALA A 29 14.27 7.35 -9.21
C ALA A 29 15.56 7.24 -8.38
N SER A 30 15.83 6.09 -7.77
CA SER A 30 17.14 5.81 -7.21
C SER A 30 18.07 5.30 -8.32
N VAL A 31 18.74 6.22 -9.02
CA VAL A 31 20.00 5.93 -9.70
C VAL A 31 21.12 6.24 -8.71
N SER A 32 21.77 5.22 -8.18
CA SER A 32 23.02 5.36 -7.42
C SER A 32 24.07 4.44 -8.01
N ALA A 33 24.87 5.00 -8.92
CA ALA A 33 26.03 4.37 -9.49
C ALA A 33 27.25 5.30 -9.35
N TYR A 34 28.08 4.95 -8.36
CA TYR A 34 29.53 5.19 -8.22
C TYR A 34 30.07 6.61 -8.10
N ALA A 35 30.48 6.99 -6.87
CA ALA A 35 31.86 7.38 -6.58
C ALA A 35 32.12 7.49 -5.05
N ALA A 36 33.16 6.78 -4.61
CA ALA A 36 34.08 7.07 -3.49
C ALA A 36 33.55 7.40 -2.07
N GLY A 37 33.63 6.38 -1.20
CA GLY A 37 34.36 6.43 0.08
C GLY A 37 33.86 7.33 1.22
N LYS A 38 33.31 6.72 2.26
CA LYS A 38 33.74 6.73 3.69
C LYS A 38 32.56 6.36 4.61
N ASP A 39 32.86 5.59 5.64
CA ASP A 39 31.93 4.90 6.55
C ASP A 39 30.93 5.81 7.29
N ASP A 40 29.64 5.68 6.98
CA ASP A 40 28.49 6.19 7.77
C ASP A 40 27.20 5.37 7.48
N ASN A 41 27.30 4.04 7.44
CA ASN A 41 26.25 3.15 6.90
C ASN A 41 25.30 2.52 7.95
N ILE A 42 25.25 3.03 9.19
CA ILE A 42 24.40 2.48 10.26
C ILE A 42 23.21 3.38 10.64
N GLU A 43 23.00 4.56 10.03
CA GLU A 43 21.83 5.39 10.37
C GLU A 43 20.80 5.53 9.23
N LYS A 44 21.25 5.55 7.97
CA LYS A 44 20.34 5.79 6.82
C LYS A 44 19.41 4.60 6.51
N GLY A 45 19.82 3.38 6.84
CA GLY A 45 18.99 2.18 6.63
C GLY A 45 17.79 2.10 7.57
N ASN A 46 17.99 2.38 8.85
CA ASN A 46 16.93 2.29 9.87
C ASN A 46 15.86 3.38 9.71
N GLN A 47 16.25 4.59 9.28
CA GLN A 47 15.30 5.70 9.07
C GLN A 47 14.39 5.48 7.86
N ALA A 48 14.92 4.97 6.74
CA ALA A 48 14.11 4.64 5.58
C ALA A 48 13.13 3.49 5.88
N GLN A 49 13.59 2.44 6.56
CA GLN A 49 12.74 1.30 6.94
C GLN A 49 11.64 1.67 7.94
N SER A 50 11.96 2.50 8.94
CA SER A 50 10.95 2.95 9.93
C SER A 50 9.89 3.84 9.30
N ARG A 51 10.24 4.59 8.23
CA ARG A 51 9.27 5.35 7.45
C ARG A 51 8.29 4.44 6.72
N ASP A 52 8.73 3.33 6.14
CA ASP A 52 7.83 2.38 5.45
C ASP A 52 6.74 1.82 6.39
N VAL A 53 7.09 1.52 7.65
CA VAL A 53 6.14 1.00 8.65
C VAL A 53 5.11 2.05 9.05
N GLU A 54 5.57 3.29 9.25
CA GLU A 54 4.69 4.39 9.66
C GLU A 54 3.79 4.88 8.52
N GLU A 55 4.32 4.89 7.29
CA GLU A 55 3.55 5.15 6.08
C GLU A 55 2.44 4.10 5.92
N HIS A 56 2.76 2.81 6.09
CA HIS A 56 1.78 1.74 6.03
C HIS A 56 0.67 1.92 7.08
N ARG A 57 1.06 2.21 8.35
CA ARG A 57 0.10 2.47 9.43
C ARG A 57 -0.84 3.62 9.06
N SER A 58 -0.29 4.72 8.55
CA SER A 58 -1.05 5.90 8.17
C SER A 58 -2.01 5.62 7.01
N ALA A 59 -1.53 4.91 5.98
CA ALA A 59 -2.33 4.52 4.82
C ALA A 59 -3.52 3.64 5.24
N VAL A 60 -3.29 2.66 6.12
CA VAL A 60 -4.36 1.80 6.64
C VAL A 60 -5.36 2.58 7.50
N SER A 61 -4.89 3.49 8.36
CA SER A 61 -5.79 4.35 9.16
C SER A 61 -6.69 5.20 8.27
N ASN A 62 -6.13 5.82 7.24
CA ASN A 62 -6.89 6.63 6.29
C ASN A 62 -7.90 5.78 5.52
N PHE A 63 -7.47 4.61 5.04
CA PHE A 63 -8.35 3.65 4.37
C PHE A 63 -9.54 3.23 5.25
N VAL A 64 -9.28 2.89 6.52
CA VAL A 64 -10.33 2.51 7.48
C VAL A 64 -11.30 3.66 7.68
N GLN A 65 -10.80 4.88 7.88
CA GLN A 65 -11.65 6.06 8.07
C GLN A 65 -12.52 6.33 6.84
N SER A 66 -11.97 6.18 5.63
CA SER A 66 -12.71 6.33 4.38
C SER A 66 -13.74 5.23 4.14
N LEU A 67 -13.48 3.98 4.57
CA LEU A 67 -14.52 2.95 4.52
C LEU A 67 -15.66 3.27 5.49
N LEU A 68 -15.35 3.75 6.70
CA LEU A 68 -16.39 4.12 7.67
C LEU A 68 -17.25 5.29 7.17
N SER A 69 -16.68 6.28 6.46
CA SER A 69 -17.49 7.35 5.85
C SER A 69 -18.47 6.84 4.79
N VAL A 70 -18.08 5.83 4.00
CA VAL A 70 -19.01 5.16 3.07
C VAL A 70 -20.10 4.41 3.86
N ALA A 71 -19.72 3.72 4.94
CA ALA A 71 -20.63 2.88 5.69
C ALA A 71 -21.73 3.64 6.44
N ASP A 72 -21.45 4.90 6.81
CA ASP A 72 -22.38 5.76 7.55
C ASP A 72 -23.38 6.48 6.64
N ARG A 73 -23.26 6.34 5.31
CA ARG A 73 -24.26 6.80 4.36
C ARG A 73 -25.40 5.80 4.22
N GLU A 74 -26.59 6.30 3.92
CA GLU A 74 -27.75 5.45 3.62
C GLU A 74 -27.52 4.67 2.32
N GLY A 75 -27.54 3.34 2.44
CA GLY A 75 -27.31 2.43 1.33
C GLY A 75 -26.96 1.05 1.87
N GLY A 76 -27.62 0.00 1.38
CA GLY A 76 -27.64 -1.35 1.98
C GLY A 76 -26.31 -2.12 2.08
N ILE A 77 -25.17 -1.45 1.86
CA ILE A 77 -23.81 -2.01 1.94
C ILE A 77 -23.06 -1.62 3.24
N GLY A 78 -23.61 -0.72 4.06
CA GLY A 78 -22.87 -0.10 5.15
C GLY A 78 -22.32 -1.10 6.18
N GLU A 79 -23.08 -2.13 6.53
CA GLU A 79 -22.62 -3.12 7.51
C GLU A 79 -21.45 -3.97 7.00
N GLN A 80 -21.52 -4.40 5.74
CA GLN A 80 -20.44 -5.14 5.09
C GLN A 80 -19.17 -4.29 4.99
N VAL A 81 -19.30 -2.99 4.71
CA VAL A 81 -18.18 -2.05 4.69
C VAL A 81 -17.56 -1.91 6.10
N ARG A 82 -18.37 -1.79 7.17
CA ARG A 82 -17.86 -1.73 8.55
C ARG A 82 -17.10 -2.98 8.96
N VAL A 83 -17.59 -4.16 8.58
CA VAL A 83 -16.90 -5.42 8.86
C VAL A 83 -15.50 -5.40 8.22
N ILE A 84 -15.41 -5.07 6.94
CA ILE A 84 -14.12 -5.01 6.23
C ILE A 84 -13.18 -3.96 6.85
N ALA A 85 -13.71 -2.78 7.20
CA ALA A 85 -12.94 -1.73 7.86
C ALA A 85 -12.38 -2.21 9.22
N ARG A 86 -13.20 -2.87 10.04
CA ARG A 86 -12.80 -3.43 11.34
C ARG A 86 -11.73 -4.50 11.18
N GLU A 87 -11.95 -5.43 10.26
CA GLU A 87 -10.99 -6.49 9.98
C GLU A 87 -9.64 -5.91 9.50
N GLN A 88 -9.67 -4.89 8.62
CA GLN A 88 -8.46 -4.22 8.15
C GLN A 88 -7.71 -3.51 9.27
N ASN A 89 -8.43 -2.84 10.18
CA ASN A 89 -7.84 -2.23 11.35
C ASN A 89 -7.17 -3.26 12.28
N GLN A 90 -7.80 -4.43 12.47
CA GLN A 90 -7.24 -5.51 13.29
C GLN A 90 -5.97 -6.10 12.65
N SER A 91 -5.97 -6.34 11.34
CA SER A 91 -4.81 -6.81 10.59
C SER A 91 -3.62 -5.84 10.59
N ALA A 92 -3.88 -4.53 10.68
CA ALA A 92 -2.84 -3.50 10.62
C ALA A 92 -1.75 -3.71 11.68
N SER A 93 -2.16 -4.06 12.90
CA SER A 93 -1.22 -4.31 14.01
C SER A 93 -0.30 -5.50 13.73
N THR A 94 -0.85 -6.59 13.18
CA THR A 94 -0.09 -7.78 12.80
C THR A 94 0.96 -7.44 11.74
N THR A 95 0.57 -6.72 10.70
CA THR A 95 1.48 -6.31 9.61
C THR A 95 2.59 -5.41 10.13
N VAL A 96 2.24 -4.35 10.87
CA VAL A 96 3.21 -3.41 11.46
C VAL A 96 4.18 -4.13 12.40
N HIS A 97 3.69 -5.03 13.24
CA HIS A 97 4.54 -5.79 14.16
C HIS A 97 5.51 -6.70 13.40
N ALA A 98 5.00 -7.46 12.43
CA ALA A 98 5.80 -8.39 11.64
C ALA A 98 6.87 -7.65 10.81
N MET A 99 6.49 -6.53 10.16
CA MET A 99 7.45 -5.66 9.47
C MET A 99 8.51 -5.16 10.45
N GLY A 100 8.13 -4.56 11.58
CA GLY A 100 9.07 -4.06 12.58
C GLY A 100 10.06 -5.12 13.10
N LYS A 101 9.60 -6.37 13.29
CA LYS A 101 10.48 -7.49 13.68
C LYS A 101 11.46 -7.90 12.57
N ILE A 102 11.02 -7.92 11.33
CA ILE A 102 11.88 -8.20 10.17
C ILE A 102 12.93 -7.10 10.03
N GLN A 103 12.53 -5.84 10.15
CA GLN A 103 13.41 -4.69 9.98
C GLN A 103 14.46 -4.56 11.10
N SER A 104 14.06 -4.77 12.36
CA SER A 104 14.96 -4.66 13.52
C SER A 104 15.90 -5.87 13.68
N ARG A 105 15.80 -6.89 12.82
CA ARG A 105 16.62 -8.10 12.93
C ARG A 105 18.08 -7.80 12.56
N SER A 106 18.98 -8.09 13.50
CA SER A 106 20.41 -7.84 13.32
C SER A 106 21.01 -8.71 12.21
N LYS A 107 21.97 -8.14 11.44
CA LYS A 107 22.70 -8.85 10.37
C LYS A 107 23.37 -10.14 10.83
N ILE A 108 23.88 -10.16 12.07
CA ILE A 108 24.49 -11.35 12.69
C ILE A 108 23.45 -12.48 12.83
N LYS A 109 22.27 -12.17 13.38
CA LYS A 109 21.18 -13.16 13.49
C LYS A 109 20.73 -13.66 12.12
N THR A 110 20.66 -12.77 11.14
CA THR A 110 20.33 -13.13 9.75
C THR A 110 21.40 -14.02 9.13
N PHE A 111 22.68 -13.74 9.34
CA PHE A 111 23.77 -14.56 8.81
C PHE A 111 23.78 -15.97 9.40
N PHE A 112 23.53 -16.13 10.70
CA PHE A 112 23.50 -17.45 11.33
C PHE A 112 22.20 -18.21 11.02
N PHE A 113 21.04 -17.57 11.19
CA PHE A 113 19.71 -18.24 11.18
C PHE A 113 18.86 -17.93 9.94
N GLY A 114 19.31 -17.04 9.06
CA GLY A 114 18.58 -16.64 7.86
C GLY A 114 17.47 -15.63 8.12
N SER A 115 16.55 -15.54 7.15
CA SER A 115 15.35 -14.71 7.20
C SER A 115 14.46 -15.00 8.41
N ASP A 116 13.63 -14.03 8.79
CA ASP A 116 12.62 -14.22 9.83
C ASP A 116 11.38 -14.93 9.29
N TYR A 117 11.47 -16.25 9.10
CA TYR A 117 10.39 -17.03 8.48
C TYR A 117 9.06 -16.98 9.24
N LYS A 118 9.08 -16.76 10.57
CA LYS A 118 7.87 -16.61 11.37
C LYS A 118 7.13 -15.33 11.00
N ASN A 119 7.82 -14.19 11.03
CA ASN A 119 7.20 -12.91 10.71
C ASN A 119 6.91 -12.77 9.21
N LEU A 120 7.75 -13.35 8.34
CA LEU A 120 7.44 -13.45 6.91
C LEU A 120 6.19 -14.30 6.65
N GLY A 121 6.01 -15.41 7.37
CA GLY A 121 4.80 -16.22 7.31
C GLY A 121 3.54 -15.44 7.71
N ALA A 122 3.64 -14.62 8.78
CA ALA A 122 2.56 -13.72 9.19
C ALA A 122 2.20 -12.72 8.06
N LEU A 123 3.20 -12.09 7.42
CA LEU A 123 2.96 -11.19 6.29
C LEU A 123 2.32 -11.89 5.08
N ARG A 124 2.70 -13.14 4.76
CA ARG A 124 2.04 -13.91 3.70
C ARG A 124 0.57 -14.16 4.01
N SER A 125 0.26 -14.50 5.25
CA SER A 125 -1.12 -14.68 5.71
C SER A 125 -1.92 -13.38 5.57
N GLU A 126 -1.37 -12.25 6.01
CA GLU A 126 -2.02 -10.94 5.88
C GLU A 126 -2.26 -10.56 4.42
N ILE A 127 -1.31 -10.80 3.50
CA ILE A 127 -1.51 -10.59 2.06
C ILE A 127 -2.73 -11.37 1.55
N VAL A 128 -2.89 -12.64 1.94
CA VAL A 128 -4.04 -13.45 1.54
C VAL A 128 -5.36 -12.90 2.11
N GLN A 129 -5.37 -12.51 3.39
CA GLN A 129 -6.55 -11.89 4.00
C GLN A 129 -6.91 -10.56 3.31
N THR A 130 -5.92 -9.72 3.00
CA THR A 130 -6.13 -8.48 2.24
C THR A 130 -6.70 -8.76 0.84
N LYS A 131 -6.24 -9.81 0.13
CA LYS A 131 -6.84 -10.22 -1.16
C LYS A 131 -8.32 -10.58 -1.02
N ASN A 132 -8.68 -11.29 0.05
CA ASN A 132 -10.08 -11.65 0.31
C ASN A 132 -10.93 -10.40 0.55
N ARG A 133 -10.43 -9.43 1.33
CA ARG A 133 -11.11 -8.16 1.58
C ARG A 133 -11.25 -7.32 0.32
N LEU A 134 -10.22 -7.27 -0.53
CA LEU A 134 -10.29 -6.61 -1.83
C LEU A 134 -11.39 -7.22 -2.70
N ASN A 135 -11.50 -8.54 -2.75
CA ASN A 135 -12.57 -9.22 -3.48
C ASN A 135 -13.96 -8.92 -2.90
N GLN A 136 -14.07 -8.76 -1.59
CA GLN A 136 -15.32 -8.34 -0.94
C GLN A 136 -15.66 -6.89 -1.29
N LEU A 137 -14.69 -5.98 -1.24
CA LEU A 137 -14.88 -4.56 -1.62
C LEU A 137 -15.26 -4.42 -3.09
N ASP A 138 -14.64 -5.18 -4.01
CA ASP A 138 -14.99 -5.18 -5.43
C ASP A 138 -16.47 -5.56 -5.63
N LYS A 139 -17.01 -6.52 -4.86
CA LYS A 139 -18.45 -6.83 -4.86
C LYS A 139 -19.32 -5.71 -4.27
N LEU A 140 -18.82 -5.00 -3.25
CA LEU A 140 -19.56 -3.88 -2.66
C LEU A 140 -19.61 -2.67 -3.60
N VAL A 141 -18.58 -2.46 -4.43
CA VAL A 141 -18.61 -1.49 -5.53
C VAL A 141 -19.76 -1.79 -6.50
N GLU A 142 -19.96 -3.06 -6.86
CA GLU A 142 -21.05 -3.46 -7.77
C GLU A 142 -22.44 -3.20 -7.14
N ASN A 143 -22.57 -3.43 -5.83
CA ASN A 143 -23.82 -3.33 -5.09
C ASN A 143 -24.13 -1.93 -4.54
N ALA A 144 -23.17 -1.00 -4.58
CA ALA A 144 -23.38 0.37 -4.14
C ALA A 144 -24.48 1.06 -4.98
N GLN A 145 -25.39 1.77 -4.31
CA GLN A 145 -26.56 2.35 -4.95
C GLN A 145 -26.27 3.71 -5.59
N THR A 146 -25.30 4.45 -5.06
CA THR A 146 -24.95 5.78 -5.55
C THR A 146 -23.63 5.76 -6.32
N ALA A 147 -23.49 6.65 -7.31
CA ALA A 147 -22.23 6.82 -8.04
C ALA A 147 -21.09 7.31 -7.13
N VAL A 148 -21.42 8.05 -6.07
CA VAL A 148 -20.46 8.55 -5.08
C VAL A 148 -19.85 7.39 -4.28
N ASP A 149 -20.69 6.48 -3.76
CA ASP A 149 -20.22 5.30 -3.03
C ASP A 149 -19.37 4.39 -3.91
N LYS A 150 -19.77 4.21 -5.18
CA LYS A 150 -18.97 3.44 -6.14
C LYS A 150 -17.58 4.02 -6.32
N ALA A 151 -17.50 5.32 -6.59
CA ALA A 151 -16.22 6.00 -6.81
C ALA A 151 -15.34 5.95 -5.57
N GLU A 152 -15.91 6.18 -4.38
CA GLU A 152 -15.15 6.15 -3.13
C GLU A 152 -14.63 4.75 -2.80
N LEU A 153 -15.48 3.72 -2.90
CA LEU A 153 -15.05 2.33 -2.71
C LEU A 153 -14.00 1.90 -3.74
N GLN A 154 -14.14 2.30 -5.01
CA GLN A 154 -13.13 2.04 -6.04
C GLN A 154 -11.79 2.67 -5.69
N ASN A 155 -11.78 3.91 -5.20
CA ASN A 155 -10.55 4.56 -4.74
C ASN A 155 -9.92 3.78 -3.58
N GLN A 156 -10.72 3.36 -2.60
CA GLN A 156 -10.23 2.57 -1.46
C GLN A 156 -9.67 1.20 -1.89
N VAL A 157 -10.31 0.54 -2.86
CA VAL A 157 -9.78 -0.68 -3.49
C VAL A 157 -8.40 -0.45 -4.09
N GLN A 158 -8.19 0.66 -4.80
CA GLN A 158 -6.88 0.97 -5.39
C GLN A 158 -5.83 1.25 -4.31
N THR A 159 -6.17 2.03 -3.30
CA THR A 159 -5.28 2.30 -2.15
C THR A 159 -4.85 1.00 -1.47
N LEU A 160 -5.79 0.10 -1.18
CA LEU A 160 -5.49 -1.16 -0.51
C LEU A 160 -4.70 -2.13 -1.41
N LYS A 161 -4.92 -2.11 -2.74
CA LYS A 161 -4.10 -2.85 -3.72
C LYS A 161 -2.64 -2.37 -3.71
N GLN A 162 -2.43 -1.06 -3.67
CA GLN A 162 -1.08 -0.48 -3.59
C GLN A 162 -0.37 -0.86 -2.29
N GLU A 163 -1.06 -0.77 -1.15
CA GLU A 163 -0.49 -1.17 0.14
C GLU A 163 -0.15 -2.66 0.19
N GLN A 164 -1.00 -3.53 -0.36
CA GLN A 164 -0.67 -4.95 -0.51
C GLN A 164 0.61 -5.15 -1.33
N GLN A 165 0.76 -4.42 -2.44
CA GLN A 165 1.94 -4.53 -3.31
C GLN A 165 3.22 -4.06 -2.58
N LYS A 166 3.13 -3.03 -1.74
CA LYS A 166 4.26 -2.62 -0.88
C LYS A 166 4.66 -3.73 0.08
N ILE A 167 3.70 -4.39 0.74
CA ILE A 167 3.97 -5.52 1.63
C ILE A 167 4.58 -6.70 0.86
N ASP A 168 4.07 -7.03 -0.33
CA ASP A 168 4.62 -8.09 -1.19
C ASP A 168 6.08 -7.80 -1.61
N THR A 169 6.37 -6.54 -1.96
CA THR A 169 7.73 -6.10 -2.31
C THR A 169 8.66 -6.18 -1.10
N PHE A 170 8.21 -5.70 0.06
CA PHE A 170 8.95 -5.80 1.32
C PHE A 170 9.24 -7.26 1.68
N LEU A 171 8.24 -8.13 1.54
CA LEU A 171 8.36 -9.55 1.78
C LEU A 171 9.40 -10.19 0.87
N LYS A 172 9.32 -10.00 -0.45
CA LYS A 172 10.31 -10.53 -1.42
C LYS A 172 11.73 -10.04 -1.13
N ALA A 173 11.89 -8.78 -0.74
CA ALA A 173 13.19 -8.21 -0.40
C ALA A 173 13.82 -8.84 0.86
N ASN A 174 12.99 -9.43 1.74
CA ASN A 174 13.40 -10.03 3.01
C ASN A 174 13.34 -11.56 3.02
N GLU A 175 12.77 -12.18 1.98
CA GLU A 175 12.80 -13.61 1.73
C GLU A 175 14.19 -14.04 1.22
N ASN A 176 14.61 -15.25 1.59
CA ASN A 176 15.82 -15.90 1.07
C ASN A 176 17.16 -15.24 1.45
N LYS A 177 17.26 -14.61 2.62
CA LYS A 177 18.57 -14.21 3.15
C LYS A 177 19.39 -15.44 3.49
N PHE A 178 20.65 -15.44 3.07
CA PHE A 178 21.60 -16.50 3.35
C PHE A 178 21.72 -16.81 4.86
N SER A 179 21.86 -18.10 5.19
CA SER A 179 22.01 -18.62 6.56
C SER A 179 23.13 -19.66 6.62
N LEU A 180 24.07 -19.50 7.54
CA LEU A 180 25.09 -20.49 7.83
C LEU A 180 24.49 -21.80 8.34
N PHE A 181 23.57 -21.74 9.31
CA PHE A 181 22.95 -22.97 9.84
C PHE A 181 22.00 -23.62 8.83
N GLY A 182 21.32 -22.84 8.00
CA GLY A 182 20.52 -23.36 6.90
C GLY A 182 21.36 -24.10 5.86
N TRP A 183 22.52 -23.55 5.48
CA TRP A 183 23.47 -24.26 4.62
C TRP A 183 24.07 -25.49 5.32
N PHE A 184 24.46 -25.40 6.59
CA PHE A 184 25.06 -26.50 7.36
C PHE A 184 24.10 -27.69 7.50
N THR A 185 22.84 -27.45 7.85
CA THR A 185 21.83 -28.52 7.97
C THR A 185 21.55 -29.21 6.63
N LYS A 186 21.63 -28.47 5.51
CA LYS A 186 21.50 -29.02 4.16
C LYS A 186 22.59 -30.04 3.80
N LEU A 187 23.74 -30.02 4.47
CA LEU A 187 24.81 -31.00 4.26
C LEU A 187 24.49 -32.39 4.85
N PHE A 188 23.59 -32.45 5.84
CA PHE A 188 23.21 -33.71 6.51
C PHE A 188 21.84 -34.24 6.08
N SER A 189 21.04 -33.43 5.38
CA SER A 189 19.70 -33.82 4.91
C SER A 189 19.75 -34.54 3.54
N LYS A 190 20.71 -35.45 3.35
CA LYS A 190 20.88 -36.22 2.12
C LYS A 190 20.21 -37.59 2.22
#